data_AF-A0A1G1C3I4-F1
#
_entry.id   AF-A0A1G1C3I4-F1
#
_cell.length_a   1.000
_cell.length_b   1.000
_cell.length_c   1.000
_cell.angle_alpha   90.00
_cell.angle_beta   90.00
_cell.angle_gamma   90.00
#
_symmetry.space_group_name_H-M   'P 1'
#
loop_
_entity.id
_entity.type
_entity.pdbx_description
1 polymer ?
#
loop_
_entity_poly.entity_id
_entity_poly.type
_entity_poly.pdbx_seq_one_letter_code
_entity_poly.pdbx_strand_id
1 'polypeptide(L)'
;MVRVQHQDGGFDIGYDFSFGQPHRAGESQSSETTALLAMAESGREFGLDEVRKPCQRAAEWIRRNAVRTRSGGWALPYAPATTLEVAIPNGTSFGAAALGVYIGTFGGDDALRDLYAGMVDYLWAAMAVAEGTPGRFWPYHDPTWPALPADRPEKIDYYHQVQQVEVHALAQQLAPLPRQLDVIREAADHIVAVQRSQGVLPYCNDDRFFDGLIHTWGLCSVVSGMIEAAIVLPDRRDLYLETGKFQLDWFVRHAWNGEFFYDVLTPEGKPYSTDYMVRSDAWVFQAVARAFLCWRDPVCAEIAEKCYRKMESVDFSGPEKHGKRWTQQFLERFQRRA
;
A
#
# COMPACT_ATOMS: atom_id res chain seq x y z
N MET A 1 -16.24 -13.13 -21.63
CA MET A 1 -15.95 -14.04 -20.50
C MET A 1 -14.47 -13.89 -20.21
N VAL A 2 -14.13 -13.19 -19.13
CA VAL A 2 -12.77 -12.79 -18.80
C VAL A 2 -12.01 -14.02 -18.28
N ARG A 3 -10.99 -14.50 -19.02
CA ARG A 3 -10.12 -15.62 -18.63
C ARG A 3 -8.96 -15.10 -17.76
N VAL A 4 -9.25 -14.44 -16.64
CA VAL A 4 -8.22 -13.90 -15.72
C VAL A 4 -8.02 -14.79 -14.49
N GLN A 5 -8.87 -15.82 -14.32
CA GLN A 5 -8.71 -16.81 -13.27
C GLN A 5 -7.52 -17.73 -13.57
N HIS A 6 -6.44 -17.60 -12.78
CA HIS A 6 -5.32 -18.53 -12.79
C HIS A 6 -5.68 -19.85 -12.08
N GLN A 7 -5.03 -20.93 -12.51
CA GLN A 7 -5.22 -22.28 -11.93
C GLN A 7 -4.49 -22.49 -10.60
N ASP A 8 -3.80 -21.47 -10.09
CA ASP A 8 -2.92 -21.50 -8.92
C ASP A 8 -3.66 -21.54 -7.56
N GLY A 9 -4.97 -21.31 -7.58
CA GLY A 9 -5.88 -21.75 -6.54
C GLY A 9 -6.18 -20.74 -5.43
N GLY A 10 -6.01 -19.44 -5.67
CA GLY A 10 -6.47 -18.37 -4.76
C GLY A 10 -7.47 -17.37 -5.38
N PHE A 11 -7.29 -16.06 -5.14
CA PHE A 11 -8.20 -14.96 -5.48
C PHE A 11 -8.01 -14.44 -6.91
N ASP A 12 -9.12 -14.38 -7.65
CA ASP A 12 -9.16 -13.82 -9.01
C ASP A 12 -8.80 -12.34 -9.01
N ILE A 13 -7.91 -11.94 -9.92
CA ILE A 13 -7.47 -10.55 -10.10
C ILE A 13 -8.61 -9.70 -10.68
N GLY A 14 -9.62 -10.31 -11.32
CA GLY A 14 -10.89 -9.68 -11.71
C GLY A 14 -10.79 -8.53 -12.74
N TYR A 15 -9.57 -8.07 -13.08
CA TYR A 15 -9.31 -6.93 -13.95
C TYR A 15 -8.06 -7.18 -14.83
N ASP A 16 -8.12 -6.74 -16.08
CA ASP A 16 -7.02 -6.79 -17.04
C ASP A 16 -6.07 -5.60 -16.82
N PHE A 17 -5.15 -5.72 -15.86
CA PHE A 17 -4.18 -4.67 -15.52
C PHE A 17 -2.74 -5.16 -15.77
N SER A 18 -1.89 -4.28 -16.33
CA SER A 18 -0.45 -4.51 -16.49
C SER A 18 0.31 -3.51 -15.64
N PHE A 19 1.18 -4.01 -14.77
CA PHE A 19 2.06 -3.21 -13.90
C PHE A 19 3.34 -2.72 -14.61
N GLY A 20 3.38 -2.81 -15.95
CA GLY A 20 4.57 -2.52 -16.75
C GLY A 20 5.56 -3.70 -16.77
N GLN A 21 6.64 -3.55 -17.55
CA GLN A 21 7.66 -4.59 -17.67
C GLN A 21 8.40 -4.79 -16.33
N PRO A 22 8.71 -6.05 -15.93
CA PRO A 22 8.59 -7.29 -16.71
C PRO A 22 7.24 -8.05 -16.58
N HIS A 23 6.22 -7.45 -15.96
CA HIS A 23 4.97 -8.14 -15.61
C HIS A 23 4.02 -8.34 -16.79
N ARG A 24 3.47 -9.56 -16.95
CA ARG A 24 2.40 -9.82 -17.91
C ARG A 24 1.05 -9.39 -17.34
N ALA A 25 0.12 -9.04 -18.22
CA ALA A 25 -1.23 -8.68 -17.83
C ALA A 25 -1.91 -9.85 -17.10
N GLY A 26 -2.62 -9.54 -16.00
CA GLY A 26 -3.30 -10.53 -15.18
C GLY A 26 -2.40 -11.33 -14.26
N GLU A 27 -1.13 -10.99 -14.08
CA GLU A 27 -0.24 -11.63 -13.10
C GLU A 27 0.10 -10.66 -11.97
N SER A 28 -0.38 -10.95 -10.77
CA SER A 28 -0.13 -10.11 -9.59
C SER A 28 -0.39 -10.89 -8.30
N GLN A 29 0.46 -10.69 -7.31
CA GLN A 29 0.19 -11.14 -5.94
C GLN A 29 -0.81 -10.24 -5.18
N SER A 30 -1.22 -9.09 -5.75
CA SER A 30 -2.04 -8.10 -5.04
C SER A 30 -3.43 -8.63 -4.68
N SER A 31 -4.08 -9.42 -5.55
CA SER A 31 -5.38 -10.01 -5.21
C SER A 31 -5.28 -10.94 -4.01
N GLU A 32 -4.26 -11.80 -3.98
CA GLU A 32 -4.05 -12.77 -2.90
C GLU A 32 -3.73 -12.11 -1.57
N THR A 33 -2.76 -11.18 -1.58
CA THR A 33 -2.27 -10.55 -0.35
C THR A 33 -3.28 -9.57 0.23
N THR A 34 -3.95 -8.76 -0.61
CA THR A 34 -5.01 -7.85 -0.15
C THR A 34 -6.27 -8.60 0.30
N ALA A 35 -6.68 -9.67 -0.41
CA ALA A 35 -7.84 -10.45 0.01
C ALA A 35 -7.58 -11.22 1.31
N LEU A 36 -6.39 -11.83 1.48
CA LEU A 36 -6.01 -12.49 2.72
C LEU A 36 -6.07 -11.51 3.90
N LEU A 37 -5.48 -10.32 3.75
CA LEU A 37 -5.50 -9.28 4.77
C LEU A 37 -6.94 -8.89 5.13
N ALA A 38 -7.76 -8.53 4.14
CA ALA A 38 -9.12 -8.06 4.35
C ALA A 38 -10.03 -9.11 4.99
N MET A 39 -9.97 -10.36 4.54
CA MET A 39 -10.75 -11.44 5.10
C MET A 39 -10.29 -11.85 6.50
N ALA A 40 -8.97 -11.87 6.76
CA ALA A 40 -8.46 -12.19 8.08
C ALA A 40 -8.87 -11.12 9.10
N GLU A 41 -8.77 -9.84 8.74
CA GLU A 41 -9.29 -8.75 9.58
C GLU A 41 -10.82 -8.84 9.76
N SER A 42 -11.57 -9.18 8.71
CA SER A 42 -13.03 -9.36 8.82
C SER A 42 -13.39 -10.53 9.73
N GLY A 43 -12.67 -11.66 9.63
CA GLY A 43 -12.83 -12.81 10.50
C GLY A 43 -12.51 -12.48 11.96
N ARG A 44 -11.47 -11.67 12.20
CA ARG A 44 -11.10 -11.18 13.52
C ARG A 44 -12.17 -10.28 14.13
N GLU A 45 -12.64 -9.29 13.37
CA GLU A 45 -13.53 -8.25 13.87
C GLU A 45 -14.97 -8.73 14.04
N PHE A 46 -15.46 -9.55 13.11
CA PHE A 46 -16.86 -9.98 13.07
C PHE A 46 -17.07 -11.46 13.43
N GLY A 47 -16.01 -12.22 13.70
CA GLY A 47 -16.12 -13.64 14.06
C GLY A 47 -16.59 -14.53 12.90
N LEU A 48 -16.22 -14.20 11.66
CA LEU A 48 -16.65 -14.91 10.45
C LEU A 48 -15.81 -16.17 10.20
N ASP A 49 -16.22 -17.30 10.77
CA ASP A 49 -15.50 -18.58 10.61
C ASP A 49 -15.42 -19.06 9.15
N GLU A 50 -16.38 -18.68 8.30
CA GLU A 50 -16.43 -19.04 6.89
C GLU A 50 -15.23 -18.53 6.09
N VAL A 51 -14.56 -17.47 6.56
CA VAL A 51 -13.39 -16.90 5.88
C VAL A 51 -12.10 -17.68 6.16
N ARG A 52 -12.08 -18.53 7.18
CA ARG A 52 -10.88 -19.28 7.60
C ARG A 52 -10.30 -20.13 6.47
N LYS A 53 -11.14 -20.90 5.77
CA LYS A 53 -10.69 -21.81 4.71
C LYS A 53 -10.17 -21.05 3.48
N PRO A 54 -10.83 -20.00 2.97
CA PRO A 54 -10.25 -19.09 1.99
C PRO A 54 -8.91 -18.47 2.43
N CYS A 55 -8.81 -17.98 3.67
CA CYS A 55 -7.57 -17.42 4.19
C CYS A 55 -6.44 -18.44 4.24
N GLN A 56 -6.72 -19.67 4.69
CA GLN A 56 -5.74 -20.75 4.69
C GLN A 56 -5.21 -21.03 3.27
N ARG A 57 -6.08 -21.03 2.25
CA ARG A 57 -5.66 -21.22 0.86
C ARG A 57 -4.73 -20.11 0.37
N ALA A 58 -5.00 -18.86 0.72
CA ALA A 58 -4.14 -17.73 0.35
C ALA A 58 -2.80 -17.76 1.11
N ALA A 59 -2.80 -18.12 2.40
CA ALA A 59 -1.55 -18.31 3.15
C ALA A 59 -0.68 -19.44 2.54
N GLU A 60 -1.32 -20.54 2.12
CA GLU A 60 -0.65 -21.63 1.40
C GLU A 60 -0.16 -21.22 0.00
N TRP A 61 -0.88 -20.32 -0.66
CA TRP A 61 -0.42 -19.72 -1.91
C TRP A 61 0.85 -18.88 -1.68
N ILE A 62 0.90 -18.05 -0.64
CA ILE A 62 2.11 -17.28 -0.27
C ILE A 62 3.27 -18.25 -0.01
N ARG A 63 3.04 -19.31 0.76
CA ARG A 63 4.06 -20.33 1.07
C ARG A 63 4.65 -20.98 -0.18
N ARG A 64 3.82 -21.35 -1.15
CA ARG A 64 4.26 -22.00 -2.40
C ARG A 64 5.00 -21.06 -3.35
N ASN A 65 4.71 -19.76 -3.30
CA ASN A 65 5.24 -18.77 -4.22
C ASN A 65 6.39 -17.93 -3.65
N ALA A 66 6.68 -18.06 -2.35
CA ALA A 66 7.82 -17.41 -1.74
C ALA A 66 9.14 -18.09 -2.14
N VAL A 67 10.18 -17.27 -2.32
CA VAL A 67 11.52 -17.69 -2.72
C VAL A 67 12.54 -17.36 -1.62
N ARG A 68 13.55 -18.21 -1.45
CA ARG A 68 14.70 -17.89 -0.60
C ARG A 68 15.58 -16.86 -1.30
N THR A 69 15.95 -15.81 -0.59
CA THR A 69 16.83 -14.77 -1.12
C THR A 69 18.29 -15.17 -0.95
N ARG A 70 19.19 -14.53 -1.70
CA ARG A 70 20.64 -14.77 -1.59
C ARG A 70 21.20 -14.43 -0.19
N SER A 71 20.55 -13.51 0.52
CA SER A 71 20.89 -13.12 1.89
C SER A 71 20.33 -14.07 2.96
N GLY A 72 19.66 -15.15 2.59
CA GLY A 72 19.14 -16.17 3.51
C GLY A 72 17.73 -15.90 4.05
N GLY A 73 17.11 -14.78 3.66
CA GLY A 73 15.72 -14.45 3.99
C GLY A 73 14.71 -15.09 3.03
N TRP A 74 13.45 -14.69 3.16
CA TRP A 74 12.36 -15.07 2.27
C TRP A 74 11.78 -13.83 1.58
N ALA A 75 11.31 -13.98 0.35
CA ALA A 75 10.66 -12.92 -0.37
C ALA A 75 9.54 -13.46 -1.26
N LEU A 76 8.56 -12.62 -1.55
CA LEU A 76 7.48 -12.91 -2.48
C LEU A 76 7.67 -12.04 -3.74
N PRO A 77 7.91 -12.64 -4.91
CA PRO A 77 7.97 -11.91 -6.18
C PRO A 77 6.62 -11.27 -6.51
N TYR A 78 6.64 -10.12 -7.18
CA TYR A 78 5.40 -9.37 -7.50
C TYR A 78 4.49 -10.11 -8.50
N ALA A 79 5.07 -10.90 -9.40
CA ALA A 79 4.36 -11.76 -10.36
C ALA A 79 4.95 -13.19 -10.31
N PRO A 80 4.66 -13.96 -9.25
CA PRO A 80 5.39 -15.20 -8.94
C PRO A 80 5.16 -16.32 -9.97
N ALA A 81 4.13 -16.20 -10.80
CA ALA A 81 3.87 -17.14 -11.90
C ALA A 81 4.91 -17.05 -13.03
N THR A 82 5.56 -15.91 -13.22
CA THR A 82 6.49 -15.67 -14.36
C THR A 82 7.85 -15.14 -13.97
N THR A 83 7.98 -14.47 -12.83
CA THR A 83 9.27 -14.02 -12.33
C THR A 83 9.50 -14.56 -10.92
N LEU A 84 10.62 -15.26 -10.76
CA LEU A 84 11.17 -15.63 -9.45
C LEU A 84 12.10 -14.53 -8.90
N GLU A 85 12.42 -13.52 -9.72
CA GLU A 85 13.24 -12.39 -9.29
C GLU A 85 12.40 -11.38 -8.52
N VAL A 86 12.92 -10.99 -7.37
CA VAL A 86 12.30 -9.99 -6.50
C VAL A 86 12.86 -8.62 -6.91
N ALA A 87 12.18 -7.99 -7.86
CA ALA A 87 12.57 -6.68 -8.37
C ALA A 87 11.94 -5.51 -7.60
N ILE A 88 10.83 -5.74 -6.89
CA ILE A 88 10.04 -4.72 -6.19
C ILE A 88 9.69 -5.24 -4.79
N PRO A 89 10.28 -4.69 -3.71
CA PRO A 89 10.06 -5.15 -2.34
C PRO A 89 8.61 -5.07 -1.85
N ASN A 90 7.79 -4.19 -2.45
CA ASN A 90 6.37 -4.02 -2.10
C ASN A 90 5.62 -5.35 -2.11
N GLY A 91 5.96 -6.23 -3.05
CA GLY A 91 5.31 -7.54 -3.14
C GLY A 91 5.48 -8.34 -1.84
N THR A 92 6.74 -8.46 -1.42
CA THR A 92 7.10 -9.11 -0.16
C THR A 92 6.48 -8.42 1.05
N SER A 93 6.40 -7.08 1.03
CA SER A 93 5.83 -6.30 2.13
C SER A 93 4.36 -6.61 2.39
N PHE A 94 3.52 -6.58 1.36
CA PHE A 94 2.10 -6.91 1.50
C PHE A 94 1.90 -8.40 1.84
N GLY A 95 2.74 -9.29 1.28
CA GLY A 95 2.71 -10.72 1.60
C GLY A 95 3.04 -11.01 3.06
N ALA A 96 4.10 -10.39 3.59
CA ALA A 96 4.51 -10.53 4.99
C ALA A 96 3.43 -10.05 5.94
N ALA A 97 2.87 -8.86 5.70
CA ALA A 97 1.81 -8.29 6.53
C ALA A 97 0.53 -9.14 6.51
N ALA A 98 0.07 -9.55 5.32
CA ALA A 98 -1.12 -10.40 5.19
C ALA A 98 -0.93 -11.75 5.91
N LEU A 99 0.27 -12.34 5.81
CA LEU A 99 0.62 -13.57 6.51
C LEU A 99 0.68 -13.36 8.02
N GLY A 100 1.24 -12.25 8.50
CA GLY A 100 1.25 -11.89 9.93
C GLY A 100 -0.15 -11.76 10.52
N VAL A 101 -1.05 -11.04 9.85
CA VAL A 101 -2.46 -10.93 10.26
C VAL A 101 -3.16 -12.28 10.27
N TYR A 102 -2.95 -13.12 9.26
CA TYR A 102 -3.46 -14.49 9.22
C TYR A 102 -2.98 -15.32 10.42
N ILE A 103 -1.66 -15.32 10.69
CA ILE A 103 -1.05 -16.08 11.79
C ILE A 103 -1.63 -15.63 13.13
N GLY A 104 -1.76 -14.31 13.35
CA GLY A 104 -2.29 -13.76 14.58
C GLY A 104 -3.78 -14.03 14.79
N THR A 105 -4.56 -14.14 13.71
CA THR A 105 -6.01 -14.36 13.77
C THR A 105 -6.40 -15.83 13.86
N PHE A 106 -5.85 -16.67 12.98
CA PHE A 106 -6.29 -18.07 12.82
C PHE A 106 -5.28 -19.10 13.31
N GLY A 107 -4.06 -18.66 13.65
CA GLY A 107 -2.91 -19.51 13.90
C GLY A 107 -2.16 -19.87 12.61
N GLY A 108 -0.84 -20.04 12.72
CA GLY A 108 0.02 -20.63 11.68
C GLY A 108 0.67 -21.92 12.16
N ASP A 109 1.20 -22.70 11.22
CA ASP A 109 2.23 -23.70 11.55
C ASP A 109 3.60 -23.00 11.67
N ASP A 110 4.62 -23.73 12.14
CA ASP A 110 5.96 -23.16 12.33
C ASP A 110 6.59 -22.73 11.00
N ALA A 111 6.27 -23.43 9.90
CA ALA A 111 6.76 -23.07 8.58
C ALA A 111 6.25 -21.70 8.11
N LEU A 112 4.97 -21.38 8.36
CA LEU A 112 4.42 -20.06 8.06
C LEU A 112 5.00 -18.96 8.97
N ARG A 113 5.27 -19.26 10.25
CA ARG A 113 5.93 -18.31 11.15
C ARG A 113 7.36 -17.99 10.71
N ASP A 114 8.13 -19.02 10.36
CA ASP A 114 9.49 -18.88 9.84
C ASP A 114 9.50 -18.09 8.52
N LEU A 115 8.51 -18.34 7.66
CA LEU A 115 8.33 -17.62 6.40
C LEU A 115 8.06 -16.12 6.65
N TYR A 116 7.11 -15.81 7.54
CA TYR A 116 6.78 -14.44 7.94
C TYR A 116 8.00 -13.70 8.51
N ALA A 117 8.71 -14.31 9.48
CA ALA A 117 9.91 -13.73 10.07
C ALA A 117 11.00 -13.48 9.02
N GLY A 118 11.25 -14.46 8.14
CA GLY A 118 12.26 -14.31 7.09
C GLY A 118 11.90 -13.29 6.00
N MET A 119 10.61 -13.02 5.76
CA MET A 119 10.19 -11.90 4.90
C MET A 119 10.44 -10.55 5.56
N VAL A 120 10.17 -10.44 6.87
CA VAL A 120 10.45 -9.22 7.64
C VAL A 120 11.96 -8.93 7.68
N ASP A 121 12.79 -9.95 7.87
CA ASP A 121 14.25 -9.81 7.84
C ASP A 121 14.76 -9.37 6.46
N TYR A 122 14.20 -9.92 5.37
CA TYR A 122 14.51 -9.45 4.02
C TYR A 122 14.14 -7.98 3.84
N LEU A 123 12.93 -7.58 4.26
CA LEU A 123 12.46 -6.20 4.12
C LEU A 123 13.35 -5.23 4.89
N TRP A 124 13.80 -5.59 6.09
CA TRP A 124 14.75 -4.79 6.86
C TRP A 124 16.10 -4.59 6.15
N ALA A 125 16.62 -5.67 5.55
CA ALA A 125 17.86 -5.62 4.80
C ALA A 125 17.73 -4.79 3.52
N ALA A 126 16.54 -4.77 2.91
CA ALA A 126 16.24 -4.03 1.69
C ALA A 126 16.07 -2.52 1.90
N MET A 127 15.91 -2.03 3.14
CA MET A 127 15.74 -0.60 3.37
C MET A 127 17.04 0.19 3.11
N ALA A 128 16.93 1.34 2.46
CA ALA A 128 18.02 2.28 2.22
C ALA A 128 17.94 3.49 3.18
N VAL A 129 19.04 4.23 3.29
CA VAL A 129 19.14 5.49 4.04
C VAL A 129 19.23 6.63 3.04
N ALA A 130 18.50 7.73 3.27
CA ALA A 130 18.65 8.95 2.49
C ALA A 130 19.57 9.92 3.25
N GLU A 131 20.54 10.52 2.56
CA GLU A 131 21.46 11.45 3.20
C GLU A 131 20.70 12.63 3.83
N GLY A 132 21.02 12.94 5.08
CA GLY A 132 20.38 14.04 5.82
C GLY A 132 18.91 13.83 6.21
N THR A 133 18.31 12.68 5.90
CA THR A 133 16.90 12.39 6.21
C THR A 133 16.82 11.25 7.24
N PRO A 134 16.31 11.51 8.46
CA PRO A 134 16.09 10.46 9.46
C PRO A 134 15.22 9.31 8.96
N GLY A 135 15.40 8.13 9.56
CA GLY A 135 14.67 6.91 9.17
C GLY A 135 15.26 6.23 7.92
N ARG A 136 14.57 5.18 7.47
CA ARG A 136 14.95 4.40 6.29
C ARG A 136 13.74 4.22 5.38
N PHE A 137 13.98 3.90 4.12
CA PHE A 137 12.93 3.73 3.12
C PHE A 137 13.15 2.48 2.29
N TRP A 138 12.10 1.99 1.63
CA TRP A 138 12.30 0.98 0.58
C TRP A 138 12.47 1.67 -0.76
N PRO A 139 13.58 1.41 -1.48
CA PRO A 139 13.65 1.82 -2.87
C PRO A 139 12.54 1.09 -3.65
N TYR A 140 11.93 1.77 -4.63
CA TYR A 140 10.86 1.16 -5.44
C TYR A 140 11.34 -0.13 -6.12
N HIS A 141 12.61 -0.17 -6.52
CA HIS A 141 13.27 -1.35 -7.04
C HIS A 141 14.33 -1.87 -6.09
N ASP A 142 14.50 -3.19 -6.03
CA ASP A 142 15.63 -3.80 -5.32
C ASP A 142 16.95 -3.39 -6.02
N PRO A 143 17.87 -2.68 -5.33
CA PRO A 143 19.10 -2.18 -5.94
C PRO A 143 20.07 -3.30 -6.31
N THR A 144 19.87 -4.51 -5.79
CA THR A 144 20.66 -5.69 -6.14
C THR A 144 20.16 -6.37 -7.42
N TRP A 145 19.06 -5.89 -8.01
CA TRP A 145 18.49 -6.46 -9.22
C TRP A 145 19.37 -6.16 -10.45
N PRO A 146 19.92 -7.19 -11.14
CA PRO A 146 20.91 -6.97 -12.21
C PRO A 146 20.37 -6.25 -13.44
N ALA A 147 19.06 -6.30 -13.67
CA ALA A 147 18.40 -5.73 -14.85
C ALA A 147 17.79 -4.34 -14.58
N LEU A 148 18.14 -3.71 -13.47
CA LEU A 148 17.61 -2.39 -13.12
C LEU A 148 18.00 -1.34 -14.17
N PRO A 149 17.03 -0.63 -14.77
CA PRO A 149 17.32 0.46 -15.70
C PRO A 149 18.14 1.56 -15.03
N ALA A 150 19.15 2.09 -15.72
CA ALA A 150 20.10 3.06 -15.17
C ALA A 150 19.47 4.39 -14.71
N ASP A 151 18.25 4.69 -15.16
CA ASP A 151 17.49 5.91 -14.84
C ASP A 151 16.48 5.73 -13.68
N ARG A 152 16.42 4.55 -13.05
CA ARG A 152 15.41 4.20 -12.03
C ARG A 152 15.89 3.79 -10.62
N PRO A 153 17.19 3.75 -10.25
CA PRO A 153 17.59 3.29 -8.91
C PRO A 153 17.16 4.22 -7.77
N GLU A 154 16.75 5.45 -8.07
CA GLU A 154 16.50 6.50 -7.07
C GLU A 154 15.02 6.73 -6.76
N LYS A 155 14.08 6.03 -7.40
CA LYS A 155 12.65 6.26 -7.15
C LYS A 155 12.26 5.78 -5.75
N ILE A 156 11.77 6.72 -4.94
CA ILE A 156 11.06 6.46 -3.68
C ILE A 156 9.58 6.76 -3.91
N ASP A 157 8.73 5.81 -3.55
CA ASP A 157 7.29 5.98 -3.59
C ASP A 157 6.75 6.11 -2.16
N TYR A 158 6.53 7.35 -1.73
CA TYR A 158 6.21 7.64 -0.35
C TYR A 158 4.83 7.10 0.04
N TYR A 159 3.87 7.10 -0.90
CA TYR A 159 2.51 6.63 -0.63
C TYR A 159 2.48 5.12 -0.42
N HIS A 160 3.18 4.35 -1.26
CA HIS A 160 3.31 2.91 -1.04
C HIS A 160 4.06 2.60 0.25
N GLN A 161 5.11 3.37 0.58
CA GLN A 161 5.81 3.19 1.85
C GLN A 161 4.86 3.33 3.05
N VAL A 162 3.92 4.29 3.04
CA VAL A 162 2.99 4.41 4.17
C VAL A 162 1.89 3.35 4.17
N GLN A 163 1.46 2.85 2.99
CA GLN A 163 0.62 1.66 2.94
C GLN A 163 1.33 0.44 3.54
N GLN A 164 2.63 0.29 3.29
CA GLN A 164 3.43 -0.78 3.90
C GLN A 164 3.49 -0.60 5.42
N VAL A 165 3.73 0.62 5.91
CA VAL A 165 3.69 0.95 7.35
C VAL A 165 2.35 0.55 7.97
N GLU A 166 1.23 0.89 7.33
CA GLU A 166 -0.12 0.54 7.79
C GLU A 166 -0.28 -0.97 7.99
N VAL A 167 -0.04 -1.75 6.93
CA VAL A 167 -0.29 -3.19 6.97
C VAL A 167 0.69 -3.92 7.90
N HIS A 168 1.94 -3.46 8.00
CA HIS A 168 2.91 -4.00 8.95
C HIS A 168 2.53 -3.67 10.40
N ALA A 169 2.00 -2.47 10.66
CA ALA A 169 1.52 -2.11 11.99
C ALA A 169 0.28 -2.94 12.40
N LEU A 170 -0.64 -3.25 11.47
CA LEU A 170 -1.73 -4.20 11.73
C LEU A 170 -1.19 -5.60 12.06
N ALA A 171 -0.26 -6.13 11.25
CA ALA A 171 0.36 -7.42 11.51
C ALA A 171 1.12 -7.44 12.86
N GLN A 172 1.77 -6.34 13.23
CA GLN A 172 2.52 -6.23 14.50
C GLN A 172 1.60 -6.26 15.73
N GLN A 173 0.36 -5.77 15.61
CA GLN A 173 -0.64 -5.83 16.68
C GLN A 173 -1.09 -7.28 16.96
N LEU A 174 -1.02 -8.18 15.98
CA LEU A 174 -1.58 -9.54 16.07
C LEU A 174 -0.50 -10.64 16.14
N ALA A 175 0.59 -10.49 15.39
CA ALA A 175 1.71 -11.41 15.31
C ALA A 175 3.03 -10.63 15.47
N PRO A 176 3.36 -10.20 16.71
CA PRO A 176 4.48 -9.28 16.94
C PRO A 176 5.83 -9.92 16.64
N LEU A 177 6.68 -9.18 15.91
CA LEU A 177 8.09 -9.50 15.70
C LEU A 177 8.95 -8.28 16.04
N PRO A 178 10.03 -8.42 16.83
CA PRO A 178 10.91 -7.29 17.15
C PRO A 178 11.42 -6.56 15.90
N ARG A 179 11.78 -7.32 14.85
CA ARG A 179 12.27 -6.75 13.60
C ARG A 179 11.20 -5.96 12.84
N GLN A 180 9.94 -6.38 12.91
CA GLN A 180 8.86 -5.67 12.25
C GLN A 180 8.61 -4.31 12.89
N LEU A 181 8.75 -4.23 14.22
CA LEU A 181 8.69 -2.95 14.93
C LEU A 181 9.79 -1.98 14.47
N ASP A 182 11.02 -2.48 14.26
CA ASP A 182 12.11 -1.67 13.70
C ASP A 182 11.79 -1.17 12.28
N VAL A 183 11.26 -2.06 11.42
CA VAL A 183 10.84 -1.72 10.06
C VAL A 183 9.81 -0.59 10.05
N ILE A 184 8.77 -0.71 10.88
CA ILE A 184 7.70 0.28 11.01
C ILE A 184 8.28 1.62 11.46
N ARG A 185 9.13 1.61 12.51
CA ARG A 185 9.73 2.83 13.06
C ARG A 185 10.57 3.56 12.02
N GLU A 186 11.50 2.86 11.37
CA GLU A 186 12.39 3.47 10.39
C GLU A 186 11.62 4.02 9.18
N ALA A 187 10.64 3.27 8.69
CA ALA A 187 9.81 3.69 7.55
C ALA A 187 8.92 4.89 7.90
N ALA A 188 8.32 4.92 9.09
CA ALA A 188 7.49 6.02 9.54
C ALA A 188 8.30 7.28 9.84
N ASP A 189 9.44 7.15 10.52
CA ASP A 189 10.35 8.28 10.82
C ASP A 189 10.85 8.96 9.54
N HIS A 190 11.07 8.18 8.48
CA HIS A 190 11.39 8.73 7.16
C HIS A 190 10.26 9.59 6.57
N ILE A 191 9.01 9.12 6.65
CA ILE A 191 7.86 9.89 6.16
C ILE A 191 7.70 11.19 6.94
N VAL A 192 7.87 11.14 8.26
CA VAL A 192 7.87 12.34 9.12
C VAL A 192 8.94 13.34 8.66
N ALA A 193 10.15 12.87 8.38
CA ALA A 193 11.25 13.72 7.93
C ALA A 193 10.97 14.39 6.57
N VAL A 194 10.44 13.64 5.61
CA VAL A 194 10.06 14.18 4.30
C VAL A 194 8.92 15.19 4.45
N GLN A 195 7.89 14.87 5.22
CA GLN A 195 6.78 15.79 5.50
C GLN A 195 7.28 17.10 6.13
N ARG A 196 8.16 17.04 7.13
CA ARG A 196 8.69 18.23 7.79
C ARG A 196 9.55 19.12 6.88
N SER A 197 10.23 18.52 5.90
CA SER A 197 11.07 19.27 4.96
C SER A 197 10.29 19.86 3.78
N GLN A 198 9.21 19.20 3.36
CA GLN A 198 8.49 19.56 2.11
C GLN A 198 7.05 20.04 2.33
N GLY A 199 6.49 19.89 3.53
CA GLY A 199 5.10 20.23 3.83
C GLY A 199 4.16 19.07 3.52
N VAL A 200 3.27 19.24 2.55
CA VAL A 200 2.41 18.14 2.07
C VAL A 200 3.29 17.08 1.41
N LEU A 201 3.02 15.80 1.70
CA LEU A 201 3.88 14.73 1.21
C LEU A 201 3.68 14.53 -0.30
N PRO A 202 4.73 14.67 -1.14
CA PRO A 202 4.60 14.38 -2.56
C PRO A 202 4.43 12.88 -2.79
N TYR A 203 4.06 12.49 -4.00
CA TYR A 203 3.94 11.07 -4.34
C TYR A 203 5.32 10.39 -4.40
N CYS A 204 6.28 11.01 -5.08
CA CYS A 204 7.64 10.50 -5.23
C CYS A 204 8.66 11.56 -4.83
N ASN A 205 9.92 11.13 -4.66
CA ASN A 205 11.05 12.02 -4.39
C ASN A 205 11.51 12.85 -5.61
N ASP A 206 10.92 12.62 -6.78
CA ASP A 206 11.28 13.30 -8.03
C ASP A 206 10.01 13.59 -8.85
N ASP A 207 9.79 14.86 -9.17
CA ASP A 207 8.61 15.37 -9.88
C ASP A 207 8.46 14.83 -11.31
N ARG A 208 9.53 14.27 -11.90
CA ARG A 208 9.44 13.56 -13.19
C ARG A 208 8.50 12.36 -13.10
N PHE A 209 8.28 11.83 -11.90
CA PHE A 209 7.25 10.84 -11.63
C PHE A 209 5.95 11.56 -11.25
N PHE A 210 4.90 11.34 -12.04
CA PHE A 210 3.55 11.89 -11.80
C PHE A 210 3.43 13.42 -11.83
N ASP A 211 4.36 14.11 -12.50
CA ASP A 211 4.32 15.56 -12.75
C ASP A 211 4.22 16.41 -11.46
N GLY A 212 4.76 15.92 -10.35
CA GLY A 212 4.67 16.58 -9.03
C GLY A 212 3.25 16.65 -8.45
N LEU A 213 2.30 15.89 -9.01
CA LEU A 213 0.91 15.90 -8.56
C LEU A 213 0.73 15.15 -7.24
N ILE A 214 -0.25 15.59 -6.46
CA ILE A 214 -0.62 15.01 -5.17
C ILE A 214 -1.86 14.15 -5.38
N HIS A 215 -1.77 12.87 -5.06
CA HIS A 215 -2.91 11.97 -5.15
C HIS A 215 -3.58 11.82 -3.79
N THR A 216 -4.89 12.09 -3.74
CA THR A 216 -5.65 12.06 -2.48
C THR A 216 -5.60 10.69 -1.81
N TRP A 217 -5.68 9.59 -2.58
CA TRP A 217 -5.55 8.22 -2.04
C TRP A 217 -4.21 8.00 -1.32
N GLY A 218 -3.15 8.66 -1.78
CA GLY A 218 -1.82 8.57 -1.20
C GLY A 218 -1.77 9.23 0.17
N LEU A 219 -2.33 10.43 0.28
CA LEU A 219 -2.47 11.12 1.56
C LEU A 219 -3.37 10.35 2.52
N CYS A 220 -4.43 9.69 2.04
CA CYS A 220 -5.24 8.78 2.87
C CYS A 220 -4.39 7.67 3.48
N SER A 221 -3.49 7.08 2.68
CA SER A 221 -2.54 6.05 3.16
C SER A 221 -1.58 6.62 4.21
N VAL A 222 -1.20 7.89 4.11
CA VAL A 222 -0.40 8.55 5.15
C VAL A 222 -1.18 8.66 6.46
N VAL A 223 -2.45 9.07 6.40
CA VAL A 223 -3.29 9.21 7.60
C VAL A 223 -3.46 7.85 8.28
N SER A 224 -3.91 6.83 7.55
CA SER A 224 -4.14 5.50 8.10
C SER A 224 -2.86 4.88 8.65
N GLY A 225 -1.78 4.86 7.87
CA GLY A 225 -0.53 4.24 8.30
C GLY A 225 0.15 4.94 9.48
N MET A 226 0.06 6.27 9.58
CA MET A 226 0.58 6.97 10.77
C MET A 226 -0.25 6.70 12.03
N ILE A 227 -1.57 6.58 11.90
CA ILE A 227 -2.44 6.16 13.02
C ILE A 227 -2.08 4.75 13.48
N GLU A 228 -1.91 3.79 12.56
CA GLU A 228 -1.54 2.42 12.93
C GLU A 228 -0.13 2.35 13.53
N ALA A 229 0.85 3.07 12.97
CA ALA A 229 2.20 3.13 13.53
C ALA A 229 2.19 3.68 14.97
N ALA A 230 1.37 4.69 15.25
CA ALA A 230 1.23 5.31 16.57
C ALA A 230 0.62 4.38 17.63
N ILE A 231 -0.03 3.28 17.23
CA ILE A 231 -0.55 2.25 18.14
C ILE A 231 0.58 1.33 18.61
N VAL A 232 1.46 0.93 17.70
CA VAL A 232 2.55 -0.03 17.99
C VAL A 232 3.83 0.65 18.49
N LEU A 233 4.01 1.95 18.24
CA LEU A 233 5.16 2.75 18.67
C LEU A 233 4.71 3.91 19.58
N PRO A 234 4.37 3.62 20.86
CA PRO A 234 3.81 4.62 21.77
C PRO A 234 4.77 5.78 22.09
N ASP A 235 6.09 5.57 22.02
CA ASP A 235 7.11 6.60 22.23
C ASP A 235 7.23 7.59 21.06
N ARG A 236 6.60 7.29 19.92
CA ARG A 236 6.50 8.14 18.73
C ARG A 236 5.07 8.57 18.43
N ARG A 237 4.12 8.22 19.31
CA ARG A 237 2.67 8.40 19.09
C ARG A 237 2.31 9.80 18.63
N ASP A 238 2.66 10.81 19.41
CA ASP A 238 2.25 12.19 19.15
C ASP A 238 2.82 12.70 17.81
N LEU A 239 4.07 12.32 17.51
CA LEU A 239 4.74 12.67 16.26
C LEU A 239 3.99 12.11 15.04
N TYR A 240 3.66 10.82 15.07
CA TYR A 240 2.95 10.20 13.94
C TYR A 240 1.51 10.70 13.82
N LEU A 241 0.80 10.87 14.94
CA LEU A 241 -0.56 11.43 14.91
C LEU A 241 -0.57 12.87 14.40
N GLU A 242 0.42 13.70 14.74
CA GLU A 242 0.57 15.05 14.19
C GLU A 242 0.79 15.02 12.67
N THR A 243 1.69 14.17 12.18
CA THR A 243 1.93 13.98 10.75
C THR A 243 0.68 13.51 10.01
N GLY A 244 -0.05 12.53 10.54
CA GLY A 244 -1.30 12.07 9.97
C GLY A 244 -2.37 13.16 9.96
N LYS A 245 -2.55 13.88 11.07
CA LYS A 245 -3.53 14.97 11.17
C LYS A 245 -3.23 16.12 10.20
N PHE A 246 -1.95 16.46 10.00
CA PHE A 246 -1.54 17.46 9.02
C PHE A 246 -2.00 17.09 7.60
N GLN A 247 -1.77 15.84 7.16
CA GLN A 247 -2.18 15.41 5.81
C GLN A 247 -3.71 15.36 5.68
N LEU A 248 -4.41 14.89 6.71
CA LEU A 248 -5.87 14.89 6.76
C LEU A 248 -6.43 16.30 6.56
N ASP A 249 -5.97 17.25 7.37
CA ASP A 249 -6.46 18.63 7.32
C ASP A 249 -6.17 19.28 5.97
N TRP A 250 -5.03 18.93 5.37
CA TRP A 250 -4.67 19.41 4.04
C TRP A 250 -5.62 18.88 2.97
N PHE A 251 -5.82 17.56 2.85
CA PHE A 251 -6.66 17.04 1.78
C PHE A 251 -8.15 17.33 2.01
N VAL A 252 -8.62 17.40 3.26
CA VAL A 252 -9.99 17.84 3.57
C VAL A 252 -10.19 19.30 3.15
N ARG A 253 -9.20 20.18 3.34
CA ARG A 253 -9.30 21.57 2.91
C ARG A 253 -9.28 21.73 1.38
N HIS A 254 -8.48 20.94 0.68
CA HIS A 254 -8.15 21.18 -0.72
C HIS A 254 -8.86 20.26 -1.72
N ALA A 255 -9.16 19.01 -1.35
CA ALA A 255 -9.79 18.02 -2.23
C ALA A 255 -11.31 17.89 -2.02
N TRP A 256 -11.84 18.25 -0.85
CA TRP A 256 -13.26 18.09 -0.57
C TRP A 256 -14.10 19.17 -1.25
N ASN A 257 -15.08 18.77 -2.07
CA ASN A 257 -16.00 19.72 -2.74
C ASN A 257 -17.38 19.83 -2.07
N GLY A 258 -17.61 19.11 -0.97
CA GLY A 258 -18.90 19.04 -0.28
C GLY A 258 -19.72 17.77 -0.58
N GLU A 259 -19.36 17.04 -1.63
CA GLU A 259 -20.03 15.81 -2.08
C GLU A 259 -19.06 14.62 -2.25
N PHE A 260 -17.89 14.84 -2.86
CA PHE A 260 -16.82 13.85 -3.06
C PHE A 260 -15.43 14.50 -3.03
N PHE A 261 -14.37 13.70 -3.08
CA PHE A 261 -13.00 14.19 -3.13
C PHE A 261 -12.45 14.23 -4.56
N TYR A 262 -11.80 15.33 -4.91
CA TYR A 262 -10.96 15.37 -6.10
C TYR A 262 -9.81 14.38 -5.92
N ASP A 263 -9.58 13.55 -6.94
CA ASP A 263 -8.66 12.42 -6.87
C ASP A 263 -7.18 12.84 -6.96
N VAL A 264 -6.91 13.92 -7.69
CA VAL A 264 -5.58 14.46 -7.92
C VAL A 264 -5.60 15.99 -7.79
N LEU A 265 -4.62 16.52 -7.05
CA LEU A 265 -4.40 17.93 -6.80
C LEU A 265 -3.02 18.39 -7.31
N THR A 266 -2.89 19.67 -7.62
CA THR A 266 -1.57 20.32 -7.78
C THR A 266 -0.91 20.56 -6.40
N PRO A 267 0.40 20.84 -6.34
CA PRO A 267 1.08 21.21 -5.09
C PRO A 267 0.42 22.38 -4.33
N GLU A 268 -0.23 23.30 -5.04
CA GLU A 268 -0.97 24.43 -4.44
C GLU A 268 -2.37 24.05 -3.94
N GLY A 269 -2.74 22.77 -4.05
CA GLY A 269 -4.03 22.25 -3.62
C GLY A 269 -5.19 22.57 -4.57
N LYS A 270 -4.92 22.75 -5.88
CA LYS A 270 -5.97 22.93 -6.90
C LYS A 270 -6.35 21.59 -7.53
N PRO A 271 -7.64 21.35 -7.83
CA PRO A 271 -8.06 20.13 -8.53
C PRO A 271 -7.42 20.01 -9.91
N TYR A 272 -6.74 18.90 -10.16
CA TYR A 272 -6.23 18.55 -11.48
C TYR A 272 -7.32 17.94 -12.37
N SER A 273 -8.21 17.18 -11.73
CA SER A 273 -9.41 16.59 -12.33
C SER A 273 -10.59 16.88 -11.41
N THR A 274 -11.78 17.09 -11.99
CA THR A 274 -13.03 17.30 -11.25
C THR A 274 -13.98 16.11 -11.35
N ASP A 275 -13.53 15.01 -11.95
CA ASP A 275 -14.33 13.80 -12.10
C ASP A 275 -14.47 13.06 -10.77
N TYR A 276 -15.66 12.51 -10.53
CA TYR A 276 -15.86 11.61 -9.39
C TYR A 276 -15.19 10.25 -9.63
N MET A 277 -14.43 9.81 -8.64
CA MET A 277 -13.72 8.52 -8.63
C MET A 277 -14.10 7.71 -7.40
N VAL A 278 -14.97 6.71 -7.58
CA VAL A 278 -15.44 5.85 -6.48
C VAL A 278 -14.28 5.20 -5.71
N ARG A 279 -13.21 4.80 -6.41
CA ARG A 279 -12.03 4.20 -5.78
C ARG A 279 -11.26 5.19 -4.91
N SER A 280 -11.13 6.44 -5.36
CA SER A 280 -10.49 7.49 -4.56
C SER A 280 -11.29 7.76 -3.28
N ASP A 281 -12.61 7.87 -3.40
CA ASP A 281 -13.50 8.06 -2.25
C ASP A 281 -13.51 6.85 -1.31
N ALA A 282 -13.26 5.63 -1.80
CA ALA A 282 -13.10 4.45 -0.94
C ALA A 282 -11.87 4.56 -0.03
N TRP A 283 -10.74 5.07 -0.55
CA TRP A 283 -9.56 5.38 0.26
C TRP A 283 -9.85 6.48 1.28
N VAL A 284 -10.56 7.52 0.86
CA VAL A 284 -10.93 8.62 1.77
C VAL A 284 -11.84 8.12 2.88
N PHE A 285 -12.90 7.37 2.53
CA PHE A 285 -13.82 6.78 3.50
C PHE A 285 -13.07 5.98 4.57
N GLN A 286 -12.14 5.10 4.17
CA GLN A 286 -11.33 4.32 5.10
C GLN A 286 -10.49 5.21 6.02
N ALA A 287 -9.77 6.19 5.45
CA ALA A 287 -8.88 7.04 6.22
C ALA A 287 -9.64 7.99 7.16
N VAL A 288 -10.78 8.56 6.72
CA VAL A 288 -11.59 9.45 7.56
C VAL A 288 -12.37 8.69 8.63
N ALA A 289 -12.82 7.47 8.35
CA ALA A 289 -13.41 6.60 9.37
C ALA A 289 -12.36 6.24 10.44
N ARG A 290 -11.13 5.90 10.02
CA ARG A 290 -10.03 5.63 10.93
C ARG A 290 -9.64 6.85 11.76
N ALA A 291 -9.57 8.02 11.12
CA ALA A 291 -9.37 9.31 11.75
C ALA A 291 -10.44 9.63 12.81
N PHE A 292 -11.72 9.38 12.50
CA PHE A 292 -12.81 9.54 13.45
C PHE A 292 -12.63 8.64 14.67
N LEU A 293 -12.28 7.37 14.48
CA LEU A 293 -12.03 6.45 15.60
C LEU A 293 -10.86 6.89 16.48
N CYS A 294 -9.83 7.50 15.88
CA CYS A 294 -8.65 8.01 16.59
C CYS A 294 -8.92 9.33 17.33
N TRP A 295 -9.39 10.36 16.62
CA TRP A 295 -9.49 11.73 17.14
C TRP A 295 -10.88 12.14 17.61
N ARG A 296 -11.93 11.34 17.31
CA ARG A 296 -13.33 11.66 17.62
C ARG A 296 -13.80 12.99 17.03
N ASP A 297 -13.22 13.39 15.90
CA ASP A 297 -13.58 14.61 15.18
C ASP A 297 -14.91 14.40 14.42
N PRO A 298 -16.01 15.12 14.77
CA PRO A 298 -17.30 14.93 14.14
C PRO A 298 -17.31 15.27 12.64
N VAL A 299 -16.39 16.13 12.17
CA VAL A 299 -16.26 16.44 10.74
C VAL A 299 -15.86 15.19 9.96
N CYS A 300 -15.00 14.34 10.54
CA CYS A 300 -14.61 13.08 9.91
C CYS A 300 -15.79 12.11 9.78
N ALA A 301 -16.68 12.06 10.78
CA ALA A 301 -17.89 11.25 10.72
C ALA A 301 -18.85 11.71 9.61
N GLU A 302 -19.08 13.03 9.50
CA GLU A 302 -19.91 13.61 8.46
C GLU A 302 -19.35 13.32 7.05
N ILE A 303 -18.04 13.51 6.88
CA ILE A 303 -17.37 13.21 5.60
C ILE A 303 -17.48 11.72 5.27
N ALA A 304 -17.24 10.83 6.23
CA ALA A 304 -17.34 9.39 6.01
C ALA A 304 -18.75 8.98 5.56
N GLU A 305 -19.79 9.52 6.19
CA GLU A 305 -21.18 9.26 5.81
C GLU A 305 -21.48 9.75 4.39
N LYS A 306 -21.03 10.95 4.03
CA LYS A 306 -21.24 11.52 2.69
C LYS A 306 -20.51 10.71 1.61
N CYS A 307 -19.23 10.38 1.84
CA CYS A 307 -18.47 9.52 0.93
C CYS A 307 -19.15 8.16 0.75
N TYR A 308 -19.60 7.53 1.84
CA TYR A 308 -20.31 6.25 1.74
C TYR A 308 -21.56 6.34 0.87
N ARG A 309 -22.44 7.32 1.12
CA ARG A 309 -23.66 7.53 0.32
C ARG A 309 -23.35 7.81 -1.14
N LYS A 310 -22.27 8.56 -1.41
CA LYS A 310 -21.84 8.84 -2.78
C LYS A 310 -21.36 7.57 -3.49
N MET A 311 -20.56 6.74 -2.82
CA MET A 311 -20.13 5.44 -3.35
C MET A 311 -21.33 4.50 -3.58
N GLU A 312 -22.27 4.44 -2.63
CA GLU A 312 -23.51 3.65 -2.75
C GLU A 312 -24.36 4.10 -3.95
N SER A 313 -24.44 5.40 -4.23
CA SER A 313 -25.20 5.94 -5.37
C SER A 313 -24.70 5.47 -6.75
N VAL A 314 -23.49 4.92 -6.82
CA VAL A 314 -22.89 4.34 -8.03
C VAL A 314 -22.61 2.84 -7.88
N ASP A 315 -23.27 2.18 -6.93
CA ASP A 315 -23.11 0.75 -6.64
C ASP A 315 -21.63 0.36 -6.40
N PHE A 316 -20.89 1.26 -5.74
CA PHE A 316 -19.47 1.11 -5.43
C PHE A 316 -18.59 0.87 -6.67
N SER A 317 -19.04 1.28 -7.86
CA SER A 317 -18.39 1.01 -9.14
C SER A 317 -18.28 2.26 -10.01
N GLY A 318 -17.19 2.36 -10.79
CA GLY A 318 -16.89 3.56 -11.54
C GLY A 318 -15.60 3.48 -12.36
N PRO A 319 -15.30 4.52 -13.16
CA PRO A 319 -14.10 4.55 -13.98
C PRO A 319 -12.83 4.66 -13.12
N GLU A 320 -11.76 4.00 -13.56
CA GLU A 320 -10.42 4.16 -12.99
C GLU A 320 -9.53 4.95 -13.96
N LYS A 321 -8.91 6.06 -13.49
CA LYS A 321 -7.98 6.88 -14.29
C LYS A 321 -6.56 6.97 -13.73
N HIS A 322 -6.30 6.50 -12.51
CA HIS A 322 -4.97 6.53 -11.87
C HIS A 322 -3.87 5.84 -12.71
N GLY A 323 -4.22 4.89 -13.58
CA GLY A 323 -3.27 4.23 -14.51
C GLY A 323 -3.32 4.66 -15.98
N LYS A 324 -4.34 5.41 -16.42
CA LYS A 324 -4.63 5.55 -17.87
C LYS A 324 -3.69 6.47 -18.64
N ARG A 325 -3.10 7.49 -18.00
CA ARG A 325 -2.17 8.41 -18.69
C ARG A 325 -0.84 7.77 -19.05
N TRP A 326 -0.34 6.84 -18.22
CA TRP A 326 0.93 6.15 -18.48
C TRP A 326 0.83 5.21 -19.67
N THR A 327 -0.28 4.48 -19.83
CA THR A 327 -0.48 3.58 -20.98
C THR A 327 -0.60 4.37 -22.29
N GLN A 328 -1.28 5.51 -22.27
CA GLN A 328 -1.50 6.34 -23.46
C GLN A 328 -0.22 7.08 -23.89
N GLN A 329 0.53 7.67 -22.96
CA GLN A 329 1.80 8.33 -23.28
C GLN A 329 2.91 7.35 -23.69
N PHE A 330 2.90 6.12 -23.16
CA PHE A 330 3.86 5.08 -23.55
C PHE A 330 3.58 4.55 -24.97
N LEU A 331 2.30 4.34 -25.32
CA LEU A 331 1.88 3.97 -26.68
C LEU A 331 2.17 5.10 -27.69
N GLU A 332 1.91 6.35 -27.34
CA GLU A 332 2.20 7.51 -28.20
C GLU A 332 3.70 7.75 -28.42
N ARG A 333 4.56 7.46 -27.43
CA ARG A 333 6.03 7.54 -27.57
C ARG A 333 6.60 6.42 -28.45
N PHE A 334 6.00 5.23 -28.47
CA PHE A 334 6.43 4.13 -29.32
C PHE A 334 5.95 4.27 -30.76
N GLN A 335 4.75 4.81 -30.99
CA GLN A 335 4.23 5.07 -32.34
C GLN A 335 4.92 6.22 -33.08
N ARG A 336 5.72 7.06 -32.38
CA ARG A 336 6.55 8.10 -33.00
C ARG A 336 7.99 7.65 -33.31
N ARG A 337 8.32 6.39 -33.07
CA ARG A 337 9.65 5.79 -33.33
C ARG A 337 9.60 4.52 -34.22
N ALA A 338 8.43 4.18 -34.74
CA ALA A 338 8.24 3.28 -35.87
C ALA A 338 7.85 4.12 -37.09
#